data_AF-A0A0B7JXC1-F1
#
_entry.id   AF-A0A0B7JXC1-F1
#
_cell.length_a   1.000
_cell.length_b   1.000
_cell.length_c   1.000
_cell.angle_alpha   90.00
_cell.angle_beta   90.00
_cell.angle_gamma   90.00
#
_symmetry.space_group_name_H-M   'P 1'
#
loop_
_entity.id
_entity.type
_entity.pdbx_description
1 polymer ?
#
loop_
_entity_poly.entity_id
_entity_poly.type
_entity_poly.pdbx_seq_one_letter_code
_entity_poly.pdbx_strand_id
1 'polypeptide(L)'
;MRGHGTYVLPNSTSITSSLAGTLTKTNKLLSVRPLRARYTPEIGDLVVGRIVEVQAKRWRVDVAASQLAVLQISAINLPGGILRKRTETDELQIRSFFAEGDLVVAEIQQLHQDGAASLHTRSLKYGKLRNGVFVSAANAGGKVGVLLGVNGYIWISKHIESDVAAEAAGINRMEESVSSKVYSSQNDDIEPATMREIARLKSVILALVEHGLKVDEDTVTRGYHEAVEMGRETPDDDLYLGGEKGKRLAAILTGR
;
A
#
# COMPACT_ATOMS: atom_id res chain seq x y z
N MET A 1 33.59 2.54 1.93
CA MET A 1 32.74 3.35 1.04
C MET A 1 31.65 3.99 1.88
N ARG A 2 31.31 5.25 1.60
CA ARG A 2 30.23 5.97 2.29
C ARG A 2 28.89 5.66 1.64
N GLY A 3 27.85 5.52 2.45
CA GLY A 3 26.47 5.37 2.04
C GLY A 3 25.59 6.47 2.63
N HIS A 4 24.28 6.28 2.58
CA HIS A 4 23.31 7.21 3.12
C HIS A 4 23.53 7.49 4.63
N GLY A 5 23.23 8.71 5.06
CA GLY A 5 23.38 9.13 6.45
C GLY A 5 24.83 9.34 6.90
N THR A 6 25.79 9.37 5.96
CA THR A 6 27.20 9.60 6.26
C THR A 6 27.81 10.67 5.34
N TYR A 7 28.78 11.42 5.86
CA TYR A 7 29.55 12.41 5.11
C TYR A 7 31.00 12.44 5.61
N VAL A 8 31.86 13.12 4.85
CA VAL A 8 33.27 13.34 5.22
C VAL A 8 33.49 14.84 5.18
N LEU A 9 34.06 15.39 6.25
CA LEU A 9 34.41 16.81 6.30
C LEU A 9 35.57 17.10 5.35
N PRO A 10 35.61 18.30 4.74
CA PRO A 10 36.79 18.74 4.01
C PRO A 10 38.04 18.62 4.90
N ASN A 11 39.11 18.02 4.36
CA ASN A 11 40.39 17.77 5.05
C ASN A 11 40.40 16.68 6.14
N SER A 12 39.34 15.87 6.23
CA SER A 12 39.32 14.69 7.10
C SER A 12 39.24 13.39 6.30
N THR A 13 39.81 12.31 6.85
CA THR A 13 39.63 10.94 6.35
C THR A 13 38.54 10.19 7.14
N SER A 14 38.01 10.79 8.20
CA SER A 14 37.01 10.18 9.07
C SER A 14 35.60 10.33 8.50
N ILE A 15 34.85 9.23 8.47
CA ILE A 15 33.44 9.22 8.08
C ILE A 15 32.60 9.61 9.31
N THR A 16 31.79 10.65 9.16
CA THR A 16 30.91 11.19 10.21
C THR A 16 29.45 10.90 9.87
N SER A 17 28.62 10.63 10.87
CA SER A 17 27.17 10.48 10.69
C SER A 17 26.51 11.83 10.47
N SER A 18 25.58 11.93 9.52
CA SER A 18 24.66 13.07 9.39
C SER A 18 23.31 12.86 10.07
N LEU A 19 23.02 11.64 10.57
CA LEU A 19 21.72 11.26 11.11
C LEU A 19 21.84 10.63 12.51
N ALA A 20 20.78 10.76 13.30
CA ALA A 20 20.62 9.99 14.53
C ALA A 20 20.01 8.62 14.19
N GLY A 21 20.77 7.55 14.45
CA GLY A 21 20.38 6.21 14.02
C GLY A 21 21.43 5.15 14.29
N THR A 22 21.15 3.94 13.82
CA THR A 22 22.05 2.79 13.96
C THR A 22 22.96 2.65 12.76
N LEU A 23 24.25 2.38 12.99
CA LEU A 23 25.20 2.09 11.92
C LEU A 23 24.86 0.74 11.25
N THR A 24 24.69 0.77 9.94
CA THR A 24 24.50 -0.42 9.09
C THR A 24 25.70 -0.58 8.17
N LYS A 25 26.41 -1.70 8.34
CA LYS A 25 27.57 -2.06 7.52
C LYS A 25 27.19 -3.22 6.59
N THR A 26 27.15 -2.94 5.29
CA THR A 26 26.94 -3.95 4.25
C THR A 26 28.24 -4.09 3.47
N ASN A 27 28.98 -5.18 3.70
CA ASN A 27 30.32 -5.37 3.16
C ASN A 27 31.26 -4.20 3.54
N LYS A 28 31.65 -3.41 2.53
CA LYS A 28 32.52 -2.23 2.68
C LYS A 28 31.74 -0.90 2.69
N LEU A 29 30.41 -0.95 2.62
CA LEU A 29 29.53 0.22 2.64
C LEU A 29 29.09 0.51 4.07
N LEU A 30 29.34 1.73 4.54
CA LEU A 30 28.86 2.23 5.83
C LEU A 30 27.70 3.19 5.59
N SER A 31 26.57 2.94 6.24
CA SER A 31 25.38 3.78 6.18
C SER A 31 24.76 3.91 7.57
N VAL A 32 23.98 4.96 7.80
CA VAL A 32 23.27 5.15 9.08
C VAL A 32 21.78 5.06 8.82
N ARG A 33 21.14 4.07 9.42
CA ARG A 33 19.69 3.90 9.38
C ARG A 33 19.05 4.84 10.41
N PRO A 34 18.30 5.87 10.00
CA PRO A 34 17.69 6.81 10.92
C PRO A 34 16.60 6.15 11.77
N LEU A 35 16.37 6.68 12.98
CA LEU A 35 15.29 6.22 13.86
C LEU A 35 13.89 6.47 13.26
N ARG A 36 13.73 7.55 12.49
CA ARG A 36 12.51 7.89 11.76
C ARG A 36 12.89 8.50 10.43
N ALA A 37 12.27 8.01 9.35
CA ALA A 37 12.43 8.55 8.01
C ALA A 37 11.11 8.50 7.26
N ARG A 38 11.01 9.34 6.23
CA ARG A 38 9.99 9.17 5.18
C ARG A 38 10.34 7.94 4.35
N TYR A 39 9.34 7.41 3.67
CA TYR A 39 9.55 6.33 2.71
C TYR A 39 10.54 6.78 1.64
N THR A 40 11.54 5.93 1.37
CA THR A 40 12.50 6.15 0.29
C THR A 40 12.14 5.16 -0.82
N PRO A 41 11.70 5.66 -1.99
CA PRO A 41 11.20 4.79 -3.04
C PRO A 41 12.31 3.94 -3.65
N GLU A 42 12.06 2.64 -3.82
CA GLU A 42 12.92 1.73 -4.58
C GLU A 42 12.19 1.18 -5.81
N ILE A 43 12.93 0.86 -6.87
CA ILE A 43 12.34 0.31 -8.10
C ILE A 43 11.77 -1.08 -7.79
N GLY A 44 10.53 -1.32 -8.22
CA GLY A 44 9.79 -2.55 -7.96
C GLY A 44 8.95 -2.52 -6.67
N ASP A 45 9.05 -1.46 -5.86
CA ASP A 45 8.20 -1.32 -4.69
C ASP A 45 6.73 -1.20 -5.08
N LEU A 46 5.88 -1.97 -4.40
CA LEU A 46 4.43 -1.84 -4.50
C LEU A 46 3.93 -0.86 -3.43
N VAL A 47 3.29 0.23 -3.88
CA VAL A 47 2.86 1.32 -3.02
C VAL A 47 1.40 1.66 -3.22
N VAL A 48 0.77 2.13 -2.14
CA VAL A 48 -0.52 2.82 -2.20
C VAL A 48 -0.24 4.31 -2.27
N GLY A 49 -0.93 5.03 -3.14
CA GLY A 49 -0.81 6.47 -3.26
C GLY A 49 -2.15 7.18 -3.34
N ARG A 50 -2.15 8.47 -3.01
CA ARG A 50 -3.31 9.37 -3.18
C ARG A 50 -3.03 10.35 -4.31
N ILE A 51 -3.96 10.50 -5.24
CA ILE A 51 -3.88 11.52 -6.28
C ILE A 51 -4.02 12.90 -5.64
N VAL A 52 -3.00 13.74 -5.79
CA VAL A 52 -2.97 15.11 -5.25
C VAL A 52 -3.38 16.11 -6.31
N GLU A 53 -2.86 15.93 -7.53
CA GLU A 53 -3.10 16.85 -8.65
C GLU A 53 -3.25 16.10 -9.96
N VAL A 54 -4.14 16.59 -10.81
CA VAL A 54 -4.30 16.17 -12.20
C VAL A 54 -3.66 17.23 -13.10
N GLN A 55 -2.65 16.86 -13.90
CA GLN A 55 -1.97 17.73 -14.84
C GLN A 55 -2.13 17.23 -16.28
N ALA A 56 -1.64 17.99 -17.26
CA ALA A 56 -1.60 17.53 -18.64
C ALA A 56 -0.75 16.24 -18.74
N LYS A 57 -1.38 15.15 -19.21
CA LYS A 57 -0.78 13.82 -19.44
C LYS A 57 -0.26 13.07 -18.20
N ARG A 58 -0.42 13.60 -16.98
CA ARG A 58 0.10 12.96 -15.76
C ARG A 58 -0.67 13.33 -14.50
N TRP A 59 -0.54 12.49 -13.47
CA TRP A 59 -0.97 12.75 -12.10
C TRP A 59 0.22 12.91 -11.16
N ARG A 60 0.07 13.79 -10.17
CA ARG A 60 0.94 13.84 -9.01
C ARG A 60 0.34 13.00 -7.90
N VAL A 61 1.12 12.09 -7.35
CA VAL A 61 0.66 11.08 -6.40
C VAL A 61 1.46 11.19 -5.11
N ASP A 62 0.78 11.34 -3.98
CA ASP A 62 1.39 11.25 -2.67
C ASP A 62 1.57 9.77 -2.30
N VAL A 63 2.83 9.37 -2.11
CA VAL A 63 3.24 8.02 -1.71
C VAL A 63 4.01 8.06 -0.39
N ALA A 64 3.88 9.11 0.42
CA ALA A 64 4.63 9.32 1.66
C ALA A 64 6.16 9.42 1.51
N ALA A 65 6.65 9.62 0.28
CA ALA A 65 8.05 9.92 -0.01
C ALA A 65 8.39 11.39 0.29
N SER A 66 9.65 11.78 0.06
CA SER A 66 10.09 13.17 0.17
C SER A 66 9.49 14.08 -0.92
N GLN A 67 9.13 13.51 -2.07
CA GLN A 67 8.54 14.20 -3.21
C GLN A 67 7.29 13.47 -3.71
N LEU A 68 6.40 14.21 -4.38
CA LEU A 68 5.26 13.62 -5.06
C LEU A 68 5.73 12.78 -6.24
N ALA A 69 5.28 11.54 -6.28
CA ALA A 69 5.50 10.64 -7.39
C ALA A 69 4.69 11.09 -8.63
N VAL A 70 5.09 10.62 -9.80
CA VAL A 70 4.46 10.95 -11.07
C VAL A 70 3.88 9.68 -11.68
N LEU A 71 2.57 9.68 -11.96
CA LEU A 71 1.92 8.65 -12.75
C LEU A 71 1.61 9.22 -14.13
N GLN A 72 2.21 8.68 -15.17
CA GLN A 72 1.95 9.12 -16.54
C GLN A 72 0.68 8.45 -17.08
N ILE A 73 -0.07 9.14 -17.94
CA ILE A 73 -1.18 8.52 -18.69
C ILE A 73 -0.70 7.36 -19.58
N SER A 74 0.58 7.39 -19.99
CA SER A 74 1.24 6.30 -20.71
C SER A 74 1.57 5.07 -19.85
N ALA A 75 1.42 5.18 -18.54
CA ALA A 75 1.77 4.16 -17.56
C ALA A 75 0.54 3.48 -16.94
N ILE A 76 -0.68 3.86 -17.35
CA ILE A 76 -1.94 3.22 -16.95
C ILE A 76 -2.53 2.36 -18.06
N ASN A 77 -3.43 1.45 -17.66
CA ASN A 77 -4.23 0.63 -18.57
C ASN A 77 -5.51 1.37 -18.94
N LEU A 78 -5.65 1.81 -20.19
CA LEU A 78 -6.89 2.46 -20.63
C LEU A 78 -8.04 1.43 -20.68
N PRO A 79 -9.29 1.85 -20.39
CA PRO A 79 -10.44 0.96 -20.53
C PRO A 79 -10.57 0.47 -21.99
N GLY A 80 -10.98 -0.79 -22.16
CA GLY A 80 -11.07 -1.47 -23.47
C GLY A 80 -9.98 -2.53 -23.76
N GLY A 81 -9.10 -2.86 -22.81
CA GLY A 81 -8.34 -4.13 -22.79
C GLY A 81 -7.40 -4.40 -23.98
N ILE A 82 -6.99 -3.38 -24.74
CA ILE A 82 -6.06 -3.53 -25.86
C ILE A 82 -5.02 -2.40 -25.77
N LEU A 83 -3.86 -2.62 -26.40
CA LEU A 83 -2.89 -1.60 -26.82
C LEU A 83 -3.52 -0.55 -27.78
N ARG A 84 -4.68 0.03 -27.44
CA ARG A 84 -5.32 1.08 -28.24
C ARG A 84 -4.39 2.28 -28.24
N LYS A 85 -4.21 2.89 -29.42
CA LYS A 85 -3.42 4.10 -29.54
C LYS A 85 -4.03 5.16 -28.62
N ARG A 86 -3.19 5.72 -27.74
CA ARG A 86 -3.60 6.84 -26.88
C ARG A 86 -3.94 8.01 -27.77
N THR A 87 -5.11 8.58 -27.54
CA THR A 87 -5.67 9.66 -28.35
C THR A 87 -5.63 10.96 -27.56
N GLU A 88 -5.63 12.10 -28.25
CA GLU A 88 -5.72 13.41 -27.59
C GLU A 88 -6.99 13.55 -26.73
N THR A 89 -8.06 12.83 -27.09
CA THR A 89 -9.28 12.75 -26.30
C THR A 89 -9.08 12.11 -24.92
N ASP A 90 -8.17 11.13 -24.80
CA ASP A 90 -7.84 10.53 -23.50
C ASP A 90 -7.13 11.53 -22.58
N GLU A 91 -6.32 12.43 -23.15
CA GLU A 91 -5.64 13.48 -22.40
C GLU A 91 -6.63 14.55 -21.90
N LEU A 92 -7.64 14.89 -22.72
CA LEU A 92 -8.75 15.77 -22.31
C LEU A 92 -9.62 15.14 -21.23
N GLN A 93 -9.81 13.82 -21.28
CA GLN A 93 -10.61 13.06 -20.31
C GLN A 93 -9.77 12.47 -19.18
N ILE A 94 -8.53 12.90 -18.97
CA ILE A 94 -7.62 12.32 -17.97
C ILE A 94 -8.25 12.24 -16.56
N ARG A 95 -9.05 13.24 -16.20
CA ARG A 95 -9.77 13.33 -14.92
C ARG A 95 -10.81 12.21 -14.73
N SER A 96 -11.31 11.57 -15.79
CA SER A 96 -12.26 10.46 -15.66
C SER A 96 -11.62 9.15 -15.19
N PHE A 97 -10.29 8.99 -15.34
CA PHE A 97 -9.58 7.82 -14.83
C PHE A 97 -9.25 7.99 -13.35
N PHE A 98 -8.64 9.13 -13.01
CA PHE A 98 -8.27 9.47 -11.65
C PHE A 98 -8.51 10.97 -11.42
N ALA A 99 -9.26 11.26 -10.36
CA ALA A 99 -9.49 12.60 -9.83
C ALA A 99 -8.68 12.81 -8.54
N GLU A 100 -8.52 14.07 -8.12
CA GLU A 100 -7.88 14.41 -6.86
C GLU A 100 -8.60 13.73 -5.67
N GLY A 101 -7.82 13.18 -4.75
CA GLY A 101 -8.32 12.41 -3.62
C GLY A 101 -8.47 10.90 -3.89
N ASP A 102 -8.47 10.46 -5.15
CA ASP A 102 -8.53 9.03 -5.46
C ASP A 102 -7.31 8.29 -4.92
N LEU A 103 -7.51 7.04 -4.52
CA LEU A 103 -6.45 6.14 -4.08
C LEU A 103 -6.07 5.17 -5.21
N VAL A 104 -4.79 4.94 -5.38
CA VAL A 104 -4.23 4.09 -6.44
C VAL A 104 -3.19 3.15 -5.86
N VAL A 105 -3.19 1.89 -6.32
CA VAL A 105 -2.05 0.99 -6.16
C VAL A 105 -1.20 1.06 -7.40
N ALA A 106 0.09 1.29 -7.20
CA ALA A 106 1.05 1.37 -8.27
C ALA A 106 2.38 0.76 -7.85
N GLU A 107 3.14 0.35 -8.84
CA GLU A 107 4.52 -0.08 -8.67
C GLU A 107 5.47 1.03 -9.12
N ILE A 108 6.59 1.16 -8.42
CA ILE A 108 7.64 2.11 -8.78
C ILE A 108 8.43 1.58 -9.97
N GLN A 109 8.26 2.22 -11.12
CA GLN A 109 8.93 1.84 -12.36
C GLN A 109 10.37 2.34 -12.42
N GLN A 110 10.57 3.59 -12.03
CA GLN A 110 11.83 4.30 -12.22
C GLN A 110 11.98 5.40 -11.18
N LEU A 111 13.23 5.72 -10.84
CA LEU A 111 13.59 6.89 -10.05
C LEU A 111 14.30 7.91 -10.93
N HIS A 112 13.93 9.17 -10.79
CA HIS A 112 14.58 10.30 -11.42
C HIS A 112 15.81 10.76 -10.60
N GLN A 113 16.71 11.53 -11.20
CA GLN A 113 17.94 12.00 -10.54
C GLN A 113 17.68 12.92 -9.35
N ASP A 114 16.52 13.58 -9.33
CA ASP A 114 16.04 14.40 -8.22
C ASP A 114 15.43 13.57 -7.08
N GLY A 115 15.28 12.25 -7.25
CA GLY A 115 14.63 11.35 -6.29
C GLY A 115 13.11 11.22 -6.46
N ALA A 116 12.51 11.85 -7.48
CA ALA A 116 11.10 11.65 -7.79
C ALA A 116 10.86 10.24 -8.35
N ALA A 117 9.81 9.57 -7.87
CA ALA A 117 9.42 8.25 -8.35
C ALA A 117 8.44 8.35 -9.52
N SER A 118 8.66 7.55 -10.56
CA SER A 118 7.70 7.33 -11.65
C SER A 118 6.95 6.04 -11.40
N LEU A 119 5.62 6.12 -11.41
CA LEU A 119 4.71 5.02 -11.13
C LEU A 119 4.14 4.40 -12.41
N HIS A 120 3.75 3.13 -12.33
CA HIS A 120 2.89 2.50 -13.33
C HIS A 120 1.84 1.57 -12.72
N THR A 121 0.75 1.33 -13.46
CA THR A 121 -0.35 0.44 -13.06
C THR A 121 -0.64 -0.62 -14.12
N ARG A 122 0.41 -1.16 -14.76
CA ARG A 122 0.26 -2.04 -15.94
C ARG A 122 -0.24 -3.46 -15.63
N SER A 123 -0.16 -3.93 -14.38
CA SER A 123 -0.82 -5.17 -13.98
C SER A 123 -2.30 -4.92 -13.69
N LEU A 124 -3.18 -5.86 -14.04
CA LEU A 124 -4.61 -5.81 -13.69
C LEU A 124 -4.85 -5.85 -12.17
N LYS A 125 -3.84 -6.26 -11.40
CA LYS A 125 -3.82 -6.16 -9.93
C LYS A 125 -3.64 -4.72 -9.43
N TYR A 126 -3.26 -3.78 -10.30
CA TYR A 126 -2.91 -2.40 -9.99
C TYR A 126 -3.92 -1.43 -10.63
N GLY A 127 -4.28 -0.36 -9.93
CA GLY A 127 -5.31 0.57 -10.39
C GLY A 127 -5.96 1.33 -9.25
N LYS A 128 -7.11 1.97 -9.53
CA LYS A 128 -7.87 2.69 -8.51
C LYS A 128 -8.34 1.71 -7.45
N LEU A 129 -7.97 1.98 -6.21
CA LEU A 129 -8.27 1.10 -5.11
C LEU A 129 -9.76 1.10 -4.82
N ARG A 130 -10.33 -0.09 -4.93
CA ARG A 130 -11.66 -0.40 -4.41
C ARG A 130 -11.65 -1.71 -3.60
N ASN A 131 -10.65 -2.58 -3.77
CA ASN A 131 -10.59 -3.95 -3.22
C ASN A 131 -9.14 -4.40 -2.94
N GLY A 132 -8.91 -5.31 -1.98
CA GLY A 132 -7.60 -5.73 -1.47
C GLY A 132 -7.38 -7.25 -1.46
N VAL A 133 -6.26 -7.72 -0.86
CA VAL A 133 -5.80 -9.13 -0.88
C VAL A 133 -6.16 -9.89 0.41
N PHE A 134 -6.52 -11.17 0.27
CA PHE A 134 -7.41 -11.92 1.15
C PHE A 134 -6.94 -12.24 2.59
N VAL A 135 -7.86 -12.07 3.55
CA VAL A 135 -7.95 -12.78 4.84
C VAL A 135 -9.36 -13.37 4.98
N SER A 136 -9.48 -14.64 5.39
CA SER A 136 -10.79 -15.25 5.68
C SER A 136 -11.37 -14.63 6.94
N ALA A 137 -12.46 -13.88 6.79
CA ALA A 137 -13.15 -13.27 7.92
C ALA A 137 -13.87 -14.31 8.79
N ALA A 138 -13.82 -14.11 10.11
CA ALA A 138 -14.61 -14.81 11.10
C ALA A 138 -16.01 -14.15 11.27
N ASN A 139 -16.82 -14.69 12.17
CA ASN A 139 -18.09 -14.10 12.62
C ASN A 139 -19.12 -13.78 11.50
N ALA A 140 -19.23 -14.67 10.51
CA ALA A 140 -20.12 -14.51 9.35
C ALA A 140 -19.84 -13.26 8.48
N GLY A 141 -18.68 -12.61 8.66
CA GLY A 141 -18.22 -11.57 7.76
C GLY A 141 -17.79 -12.17 6.41
N GLY A 142 -18.16 -11.52 5.31
CA GLY A 142 -17.58 -11.80 4.01
C GLY A 142 -16.06 -11.58 3.99
N LYS A 143 -15.37 -12.24 3.05
CA LYS A 143 -13.92 -12.16 2.84
C LYS A 143 -13.43 -10.69 2.84
N VAL A 144 -12.31 -10.39 3.52
CA VAL A 144 -11.73 -9.02 3.58
C VAL A 144 -10.36 -9.01 2.89
N GLY A 145 -10.10 -7.94 2.14
CA GLY A 145 -8.85 -7.69 1.45
C GLY A 145 -8.00 -6.62 2.14
N VAL A 146 -6.75 -6.92 2.46
CA VAL A 146 -5.71 -6.00 2.97
C VAL A 146 -4.61 -5.86 1.92
N LEU A 147 -4.16 -4.64 1.68
CA LEU A 147 -3.01 -4.35 0.84
C LEU A 147 -2.02 -3.50 1.64
N LEU A 148 -0.82 -4.04 1.81
CA LEU A 148 0.26 -3.44 2.58
C LEU A 148 1.25 -2.78 1.61
N GLY A 149 1.14 -1.46 1.41
CA GLY A 149 2.13 -0.72 0.63
C GLY A 149 3.46 -0.63 1.38
N VAL A 150 4.57 -0.80 0.66
CA VAL A 150 5.93 -0.68 1.22
C VAL A 150 6.16 0.70 1.85
N ASN A 151 5.45 1.70 1.33
CA ASN A 151 5.47 3.07 1.83
C ASN A 151 4.70 3.31 3.14
N GLY A 152 4.14 2.26 3.75
CA GLY A 152 3.38 2.34 5.00
C GLY A 152 1.92 2.77 4.83
N TYR A 153 1.47 3.02 3.60
CA TYR A 153 0.05 3.18 3.32
C TYR A 153 -0.61 1.81 3.19
N ILE A 154 -1.70 1.62 3.92
CA ILE A 154 -2.42 0.35 3.99
C ILE A 154 -3.85 0.58 3.54
N TRP A 155 -4.35 -0.32 2.69
CA TRP A 155 -5.73 -0.31 2.22
C TRP A 155 -6.45 -1.57 2.70
N ILE A 156 -7.61 -1.40 3.33
CA ILE A 156 -8.47 -2.50 3.81
C ILE A 156 -9.83 -2.34 3.15
N SER A 157 -10.37 -3.41 2.58
CA SER A 157 -11.59 -3.36 1.77
C SER A 157 -12.30 -4.71 1.73
N LYS A 158 -13.57 -4.72 1.33
CA LYS A 158 -14.29 -5.97 1.04
C LYS A 158 -13.54 -6.74 -0.05
N HIS A 159 -13.35 -8.03 0.14
CA HIS A 159 -12.84 -8.88 -0.93
C HIS A 159 -13.98 -9.17 -1.90
N ILE A 160 -13.70 -8.96 -3.18
CA ILE A 160 -14.58 -9.35 -4.26
C ILE A 160 -13.92 -10.54 -4.91
N GLU A 161 -14.69 -11.60 -5.15
CA GLU A 161 -14.25 -12.69 -6.01
C GLU A 161 -14.06 -12.11 -7.40
N SER A 162 -12.83 -11.75 -7.68
CA SER A 162 -12.39 -11.39 -9.01
C SER A 162 -12.20 -12.71 -9.75
N ASP A 163 -12.78 -12.87 -10.94
CA ASP A 163 -12.49 -13.97 -11.88
C ASP A 163 -11.00 -14.03 -12.33
N VAL A 164 -10.11 -13.30 -11.64
CA VAL A 164 -8.67 -13.21 -11.82
C VAL A 164 -7.96 -14.55 -11.54
N ALA A 165 -8.58 -15.48 -10.79
CA ALA A 165 -8.06 -16.85 -10.69
C ALA A 165 -8.08 -17.59 -12.05
N ALA A 166 -8.92 -17.16 -13.00
CA ALA A 166 -8.91 -17.65 -14.37
C ALA A 166 -7.87 -16.94 -15.26
N GLU A 167 -7.30 -15.81 -14.84
CA GLU A 167 -6.29 -15.05 -15.62
C GLU A 167 -4.91 -15.73 -15.64
N ALA A 168 -4.59 -16.55 -14.65
CA ALA A 168 -3.34 -17.33 -14.65
C ALA A 168 -3.31 -18.45 -15.73
N ALA A 169 -4.46 -18.76 -16.36
CA ALA A 169 -4.61 -19.84 -17.34
C ALA A 169 -4.54 -19.38 -18.81
N GLY A 170 -4.26 -18.10 -19.07
CA GLY A 170 -3.89 -17.61 -20.41
C GLY A 170 -4.94 -17.80 -21.49
N ILE A 171 -5.96 -16.93 -21.57
CA ILE A 171 -6.77 -16.74 -22.78
C ILE A 171 -7.12 -15.26 -22.92
N ASN A 172 -6.61 -14.62 -23.99
CA ASN A 172 -6.82 -13.23 -24.43
C ASN A 172 -8.30 -12.86 -24.77
N ARG A 173 -9.31 -13.30 -24.01
CA ARG A 173 -10.73 -13.13 -24.40
C ARG A 173 -11.67 -12.59 -23.33
N MET A 174 -11.18 -12.16 -22.17
CA MET A 174 -12.07 -11.68 -21.08
C MET A 174 -11.62 -10.39 -20.39
N GLU A 175 -10.75 -9.59 -21.03
CA GLU A 175 -10.29 -8.28 -20.51
C GLU A 175 -11.30 -7.14 -20.73
N GLU A 176 -12.32 -7.36 -21.56
CA GLU A 176 -13.25 -6.31 -22.04
C GLU A 176 -14.26 -5.87 -20.96
N SER A 177 -14.73 -6.79 -20.11
CA SER A 177 -15.76 -6.54 -19.09
C SER A 177 -15.23 -5.94 -17.78
N VAL A 178 -13.95 -6.14 -17.45
CA VAL A 178 -13.31 -5.61 -16.23
C VAL A 178 -12.98 -4.13 -16.40
N SER A 179 -12.75 -3.68 -17.64
CA SER A 179 -12.09 -2.42 -17.96
C SER A 179 -12.85 -1.13 -17.58
N SER A 180 -14.18 -1.12 -17.61
CA SER A 180 -14.99 0.07 -17.22
C SER A 180 -15.09 0.22 -15.70
N LYS A 181 -15.14 -0.91 -14.98
CA LYS A 181 -15.20 -0.94 -13.51
C LYS A 181 -13.85 -0.70 -12.84
N VAL A 182 -12.74 -0.51 -13.55
CA VAL A 182 -11.43 -0.17 -12.94
C VAL A 182 -11.35 1.30 -12.49
N TYR A 183 -12.16 2.20 -13.08
CA TYR A 183 -12.07 3.66 -12.78
C TYR A 183 -13.28 4.27 -12.04
N SER A 184 -14.45 3.60 -12.01
CA SER A 184 -15.65 3.95 -11.19
C SER A 184 -15.43 4.28 -9.70
N SER A 185 -15.71 5.50 -9.24
CA SER A 185 -15.65 5.83 -7.80
C SER A 185 -16.75 5.19 -6.92
N GLN A 186 -17.66 4.40 -7.50
CA GLN A 186 -18.76 3.78 -6.74
C GLN A 186 -18.30 2.47 -6.10
N ASN A 187 -18.53 2.34 -4.80
CA ASN A 187 -18.26 1.12 -4.04
C ASN A 187 -19.46 0.18 -4.09
N ASP A 188 -19.22 -1.12 -3.99
CA ASP A 188 -20.27 -2.10 -3.77
C ASP A 188 -20.78 -2.04 -2.33
N ASP A 189 -22.02 -2.47 -2.12
CA ASP A 189 -22.60 -2.58 -0.78
C ASP A 189 -21.78 -3.54 0.09
N ILE A 190 -21.47 -3.09 1.32
CA ILE A 190 -20.70 -3.86 2.30
C ILE A 190 -21.63 -4.19 3.46
N GLU A 191 -21.77 -5.48 3.75
CA GLU A 191 -22.59 -5.94 4.87
C GLU A 191 -21.99 -5.47 6.21
N PRO A 192 -22.81 -5.17 7.23
CA PRO A 192 -22.33 -4.76 8.55
C PRO A 192 -21.34 -5.73 9.19
N ALA A 193 -21.50 -7.04 8.94
CA ALA A 193 -20.56 -8.06 9.40
C ALA A 193 -19.17 -7.86 8.76
N THR A 194 -19.09 -7.69 7.44
CA THR A 194 -17.81 -7.39 6.77
C THR A 194 -17.22 -6.06 7.20
N MET A 195 -18.03 -5.02 7.41
CA MET A 195 -17.55 -3.73 7.93
C MET A 195 -16.92 -3.86 9.32
N ARG A 196 -17.49 -4.71 10.18
CA ARG A 196 -16.93 -5.03 11.51
C ARG A 196 -15.55 -5.68 11.38
N GLU A 197 -15.38 -6.62 10.46
CA GLU A 197 -14.09 -7.27 10.24
C GLU A 197 -13.03 -6.33 9.64
N ILE A 198 -13.42 -5.42 8.75
CA ILE A 198 -12.55 -4.32 8.27
C ILE A 198 -12.08 -3.45 9.45
N ALA A 199 -12.99 -3.10 10.36
CA ALA A 199 -12.67 -2.32 11.55
C ALA A 199 -11.77 -3.08 12.55
N ARG A 200 -11.96 -4.41 12.70
CA ARG A 200 -11.08 -5.26 13.51
C ARG A 200 -9.66 -5.26 12.96
N LEU A 201 -9.48 -5.50 11.66
CA LEU A 201 -8.18 -5.46 11.00
C LEU A 201 -7.49 -4.10 11.13
N LYS A 202 -8.24 -3.00 10.99
CA LYS A 202 -7.73 -1.65 11.26
C LYS A 202 -7.20 -1.55 12.69
N SER A 203 -7.95 -2.03 13.68
CA SER A 203 -7.56 -1.97 15.09
C SER A 203 -6.31 -2.79 15.38
N VAL A 204 -6.19 -3.97 14.77
CA VAL A 204 -4.98 -4.82 14.84
C VAL A 204 -3.78 -4.08 14.27
N ILE A 205 -3.89 -3.52 13.06
CA ILE A 205 -2.78 -2.79 12.42
C ILE A 205 -2.34 -1.60 13.27
N LEU A 206 -3.28 -0.85 13.84
CA LEU A 206 -2.95 0.26 14.74
C LEU A 206 -2.23 -0.21 16.01
N ALA A 207 -2.69 -1.30 16.62
CA ALA A 207 -2.06 -1.87 17.80
C ALA A 207 -0.63 -2.37 17.50
N LEU A 208 -0.40 -3.02 16.35
CA LEU A 208 0.94 -3.43 15.90
C LEU A 208 1.88 -2.23 15.77
N VAL A 209 1.42 -1.16 15.10
CA VAL A 209 2.21 0.05 14.89
C VAL A 209 2.53 0.76 16.21
N GLU A 210 1.55 0.88 17.10
CA GLU A 210 1.73 1.52 18.42
C GLU A 210 2.80 0.83 19.27
N HIS A 211 2.90 -0.50 19.17
CA HIS A 211 3.86 -1.32 19.91
C HIS A 211 5.17 -1.57 19.14
N GLY A 212 5.36 -0.92 17.98
CA GLY A 212 6.57 -1.05 17.17
C GLY A 212 6.77 -2.46 16.59
N LEU A 213 5.70 -3.24 16.47
CA LEU A 213 5.74 -4.55 15.85
C LEU A 213 5.75 -4.41 14.32
N LYS A 214 6.39 -5.36 13.64
CA LYS A 214 6.37 -5.42 12.18
C LYS A 214 4.93 -5.64 11.72
N VAL A 215 4.54 -4.96 10.64
CA VAL A 215 3.25 -5.14 9.97
C VAL A 215 3.51 -5.86 8.66
N ASP A 216 3.25 -7.16 8.65
CA ASP A 216 3.31 -8.05 7.48
C ASP A 216 2.12 -9.02 7.50
N GLU A 217 2.01 -9.86 6.48
CA GLU A 217 0.90 -10.81 6.35
C GLU A 217 0.76 -11.73 7.57
N ASP A 218 1.86 -12.30 8.07
CA ASP A 218 1.85 -13.21 9.22
C ASP A 218 1.35 -12.51 10.49
N THR A 219 1.96 -11.36 10.82
CA THR A 219 1.63 -10.60 12.03
C THR A 219 0.20 -10.05 12.01
N VAL A 220 -0.27 -9.58 10.86
CA VAL A 220 -1.66 -9.12 10.69
C VAL A 220 -2.64 -10.29 10.79
N THR A 221 -2.34 -11.44 10.17
CA THR A 221 -3.22 -12.61 10.21
C THR A 221 -3.32 -13.18 11.62
N ARG A 222 -2.18 -13.37 12.30
CA ARG A 222 -2.15 -13.83 13.70
C ARG A 222 -2.82 -12.82 14.64
N GLY A 223 -2.54 -11.53 14.46
CA GLY A 223 -3.15 -10.47 15.25
C GLY A 223 -4.67 -10.39 15.04
N TYR A 224 -5.15 -10.66 13.83
CA TYR A 224 -6.57 -10.76 13.53
C TYR A 224 -7.23 -11.92 14.26
N HIS A 225 -6.66 -13.12 14.19
CA HIS A 225 -7.20 -14.29 14.91
C HIS A 225 -7.26 -14.05 16.42
N GLU A 226 -6.20 -13.48 17.00
CA GLU A 226 -6.19 -13.15 18.42
C GLU A 226 -7.24 -12.08 18.76
N ALA A 227 -7.38 -11.04 17.93
CA ALA A 227 -8.40 -10.02 18.12
C ALA A 227 -9.83 -10.57 18.04
N VAL A 228 -10.07 -11.63 17.26
CA VAL A 228 -11.38 -12.33 17.24
C VAL A 228 -11.65 -13.00 18.58
N GLU A 229 -10.66 -13.71 19.14
CA GLU A 229 -10.82 -14.36 20.45
C GLU A 229 -10.99 -13.33 21.58
N MET A 230 -10.21 -12.25 21.56
CA MET A 230 -10.35 -11.15 22.53
C MET A 230 -11.72 -10.48 22.45
N GLY A 231 -12.29 -10.34 21.24
CA GLY A 231 -13.63 -9.77 21.06
C GLY A 231 -14.72 -10.60 21.75
N ARG A 232 -14.60 -11.93 21.72
CA ARG A 232 -15.53 -12.88 22.37
C ARG A 232 -15.53 -12.81 23.89
N GLU A 233 -14.51 -12.21 24.50
CA GLU A 233 -14.48 -11.95 25.95
C GLU A 233 -15.54 -10.93 26.38
N THR A 234 -16.06 -10.15 25.43
CA THR A 234 -17.09 -9.13 25.68
C THR A 234 -18.40 -9.47 24.96
N PRO A 235 -19.57 -9.18 25.56
CA PRO A 235 -20.85 -9.46 24.94
C PRO A 235 -21.09 -8.67 23.65
N ASP A 236 -20.45 -7.52 23.49
CA ASP A 236 -20.62 -6.60 22.35
C ASP A 236 -19.61 -6.82 21.21
N ASP A 237 -18.73 -7.83 21.32
CA ASP A 237 -17.63 -8.07 20.39
C ASP A 237 -16.76 -6.81 20.17
N ASP A 238 -16.19 -6.30 21.27
CA ASP A 238 -15.42 -5.05 21.28
C ASP A 238 -14.18 -5.14 20.37
N LEU A 239 -14.11 -4.20 19.41
CA LEU A 239 -13.07 -4.15 18.39
C LEU A 239 -11.87 -3.30 18.82
N TYR A 240 -12.00 -2.50 19.88
CA TYR A 240 -10.95 -1.57 20.28
C TYR A 240 -9.78 -2.30 20.94
N LEU A 241 -8.59 -2.16 20.34
CA LEU A 241 -7.34 -2.78 20.79
C LEU A 241 -6.33 -1.76 21.33
N GLY A 242 -6.79 -0.61 21.85
CA GLY A 242 -5.88 0.35 22.49
C GLY A 242 -5.61 0.04 23.96
N GLY A 243 -4.63 0.72 24.54
CA GLY A 243 -4.28 0.60 25.96
C GLY A 243 -3.84 -0.82 26.33
N GLU A 244 -4.38 -1.35 27.43
CA GLU A 244 -4.00 -2.68 27.96
C GLU A 244 -4.34 -3.83 27.00
N LYS A 245 -5.41 -3.71 26.19
CA LYS A 245 -5.76 -4.72 25.18
C LYS A 245 -4.68 -4.80 24.09
N GLY A 246 -4.18 -3.65 23.62
CA GLY A 246 -3.10 -3.60 22.65
C GLY A 246 -1.79 -4.17 23.18
N LYS A 247 -1.46 -3.89 24.45
CA LYS A 247 -0.30 -4.47 25.12
C LYS A 247 -0.39 -5.99 25.22
N ARG A 248 -1.57 -6.50 25.60
CA ARG A 248 -1.84 -7.94 25.67
C ARG A 248 -1.69 -8.60 24.30
N LEU A 249 -2.29 -8.01 23.26
CA LEU A 249 -2.14 -8.49 21.88
C LEU A 249 -0.65 -8.55 21.47
N ALA A 250 0.10 -7.47 21.73
CA ALA A 250 1.52 -7.40 21.40
C ALA A 250 2.37 -8.44 22.16
N ALA A 251 2.07 -8.67 23.43
CA ALA A 251 2.71 -9.70 24.26
C ALA A 251 2.49 -11.10 23.66
N ILE A 252 1.23 -11.43 23.32
CA ILE A 252 0.86 -12.71 22.70
C ILE A 252 1.59 -12.91 21.36
N LEU A 253 1.61 -11.90 20.50
CA LEU A 253 2.25 -12.00 19.18
C LEU A 253 3.79 -12.14 19.25
N THR A 254 4.40 -11.61 20.31
CA THR A 254 5.85 -11.70 20.54
C THR A 254 6.26 -12.87 21.43
N GLY A 255 5.30 -13.66 21.93
CA GLY A 255 5.55 -14.79 22.82
C GLY A 255 6.11 -14.38 24.18
N ARG A 256 5.74 -13.18 24.67
CA ARG A 256 6.17 -12.61 25.95
C ARG A 256 5.04 -12.52 26.94
#